data_AF-A0A1S8X2P1-F1
#
_entry.id   AF-A0A1S8X2P1-F1
#
_cell.length_a   1.000
_cell.length_b   1.000
_cell.length_c   1.000
_cell.angle_alpha   90.00
_cell.angle_beta   90.00
_cell.angle_gamma   90.00
#
_symmetry.space_group_name_H-M   'P 1'
#
loop_
_entity.id
_entity.type
_entity.pdbx_description
1 polymer ?
#
loop_
_entity_poly.entity_id
_entity_poly.type
_entity_poly.pdbx_seq_one_letter_code
_entity_poly.pdbx_strand_id
1 'polypeptide(L)' 'MVICCSPAAYNDSETKSTLMFGMRAKTIKNMVMVNEELTADEWRRRYERERDRVKKLRMVVSKLEAELKRWREVSDCLW' A
#
# COMPACT_ATOMS: atom_id res chain seq x y z
N MET A 1 -18.18 2.91 12.42
CA MET A 1 -18.70 4.23 12.81
C MET A 1 -20.17 4.28 12.47
N VAL A 2 -21.02 4.68 13.41
CA VAL A 2 -22.45 4.88 13.19
C VAL A 2 -22.72 6.38 13.24
N ILE A 3 -23.52 6.90 12.30
CA ILE A 3 -23.90 8.30 12.25
C ILE A 3 -25.35 8.43 12.70
N CYS A 4 -25.58 9.23 13.74
CA CYS A 4 -26.90 9.50 14.27
C CYS A 4 -27.26 10.96 13.97
N CYS A 5 -28.39 11.19 13.30
CA CYS A 5 -28.86 12.53 12.93
C CYS A 5 -30.36 12.68 13.23
N SER A 6 -30.81 13.93 13.43
CA SER A 6 -32.21 14.27 13.61
C SER A 6 -32.88 14.58 12.26
N PRO A 7 -34.12 14.12 12.01
CA PRO A 7 -34.87 14.45 10.80
C PRO A 7 -35.58 15.81 10.87
N ALA A 8 -35.52 16.52 12.01
CA ALA A 8 -36.19 17.79 12.19
C ALA A 8 -35.54 18.90 11.35
N ALA A 9 -36.34 19.69 10.63
CA ALA A 9 -35.86 20.80 9.81
C ALA A 9 -35.09 21.87 10.62
N TYR A 10 -35.45 22.05 11.90
CA TYR A 10 -34.72 22.91 12.83
C TYR A 10 -33.23 22.52 12.98
N ASN A 11 -32.90 21.23 12.82
CA ASN A 11 -31.56 20.69 12.99
C ASN A 11 -30.81 20.50 11.66
N ASP A 12 -31.32 21.00 10.53
CA ASP A 12 -30.76 20.74 9.20
C ASP A 12 -29.26 21.07 9.10
N SER A 13 -28.83 22.20 9.67
CA SER A 13 -27.42 22.62 9.71
C SER A 13 -26.50 21.63 10.43
N GLU A 14 -26.95 21.10 11.57
CA GLU A 14 -26.20 20.12 12.36
C GLU A 14 -26.20 18.77 11.64
N THR A 15 -27.36 18.31 11.16
CA THR A 15 -27.50 17.07 10.39
C THR A 15 -26.60 17.07 9.16
N LYS A 16 -26.55 18.18 8.41
CA LYS A 16 -25.62 18.36 7.28
C LYS A 16 -24.17 18.22 7.70
N SER A 17 -23.76 18.89 8.78
CA SER A 17 -22.38 18.83 9.28
C SER A 17 -21.98 17.42 9.71
N THR A 18 -22.87 16.69 10.37
CA THR A 18 -22.68 15.30 10.79
C THR A 18 -22.56 14.34 9.60
N LEU A 19 -23.36 14.53 8.55
CA LEU A 19 -23.26 13.75 7.32
C LEU A 19 -21.96 14.05 6.55
N MET A 20 -21.51 15.30 6.52
CA MET A 20 -20.24 15.69 5.89
C MET A 20 -19.03 15.12 6.64
N PHE A 21 -19.09 15.00 7.97
CA PHE A 21 -18.11 14.23 8.73
C PHE A 21 -18.10 12.76 8.28
N GLY A 22 -19.29 12.17 8.14
CA GLY A 22 -19.46 10.82 7.60
C GLY A 22 -18.81 10.58 6.25
N MET A 23 -19.07 11.49 5.31
CA MET A 23 -18.52 11.45 3.95
C MET A 23 -16.99 11.44 3.98
N ARG A 24 -16.38 12.30 4.81
CA ARG A 24 -14.91 12.36 4.96
C ARG A 24 -14.37 11.09 5.60
N ALA A 25 -14.94 10.67 6.71
CA ALA A 25 -14.52 9.46 7.43
C ALA A 25 -14.65 8.19 6.56
N LYS A 26 -15.62 8.11 5.65
CA LYS A 26 -15.78 7.00 4.70
C LYS A 26 -14.57 6.83 3.78
N THR A 27 -13.81 7.89 3.51
CA THR A 27 -12.64 7.82 2.62
C THR A 27 -11.38 7.31 3.32
N ILE A 28 -11.40 7.17 4.64
CA ILE A 28 -10.28 6.68 5.42
C ILE A 28 -10.09 5.18 5.15
N LYS A 29 -8.92 4.81 4.64
CA LYS A 29 -8.55 3.42 4.38
C LYS A 29 -7.68 2.91 5.53
N ASN A 30 -8.18 1.95 6.27
CA ASN A 30 -7.38 1.23 7.26
C ASN A 30 -6.68 0.05 6.59
N MET A 31 -5.35 0.00 6.69
CA MET A 31 -4.57 -1.17 6.31
C MET A 31 -4.61 -2.19 7.45
N VAL A 32 -5.60 -3.06 7.42
CA VAL A 32 -5.75 -4.11 8.43
C VAL A 32 -4.75 -5.23 8.19
N MET A 33 -3.99 -5.57 9.22
CA MET A 33 -3.12 -6.74 9.26
C MET A 33 -3.44 -7.53 10.53
N VAL A 34 -3.26 -8.85 10.49
CA VAL A 34 -3.38 -9.67 11.68
C VAL A 34 -2.29 -9.23 12.66
N ASN A 35 -2.68 -8.94 13.90
CA ASN A 35 -1.73 -8.66 14.97
C ASN A 35 -1.04 -9.97 15.36
N GLU A 36 0.08 -10.25 14.70
CA GLU A 36 0.94 -11.39 15.03
C GLU A 36 1.93 -11.00 16.12
N GLU A 37 1.88 -11.70 17.26
CA GLU A 37 2.93 -11.63 18.27
C GLU A 37 4.03 -12.63 17.93
N LEU A 38 5.17 -12.13 17.46
CA LEU A 38 6.35 -12.92 17.15
C LEU A 38 7.45 -12.62 18.14
N THR A 39 8.18 -13.66 18.54
CA THR A 39 9.40 -13.51 19.32
C THR A 39 10.49 -12.83 18.49
N ALA A 40 11.51 -12.27 19.15
CA ALA A 40 12.63 -11.61 18.46
C ALA A 40 13.35 -12.54 17.46
N ASP A 41 13.46 -13.83 17.79
CA ASP A 41 14.10 -14.83 16.92
C ASP A 41 13.27 -15.15 15.69
N GLU A 42 11.94 -15.21 15.82
CA GLU A 42 11.04 -15.41 14.68
C GLU A 42 11.03 -14.20 13.74
N TRP A 43 11.07 -12.99 14.31
CA TRP A 43 11.27 -11.76 13.54
C TRP A 43 12.58 -11.79 12.75
N ARG A 44 13.69 -12.19 13.40
CA ARG A 44 14.99 -12.31 12.74
C ARG A 44 14.95 -13.30 11.59
N ARG A 45 14.39 -14.50 11.81
CA ARG A 45 14.25 -15.54 10.77
C ARG A 45 13.36 -15.08 9.61
N ARG A 46 12.25 -14.37 9.89
CA ARG A 46 11.37 -13.83 8.85
C ARG A 46 12.12 -12.77 8.03
N TYR A 47 12.80 -11.85 8.70
CA TYR A 47 13.59 -10.81 8.04
C TYR A 47 14.70 -11.39 7.16
N GLU A 48 15.48 -12.35 7.64
CA GLU A 48 16.55 -12.97 6.87
C GLU A 48 16.02 -13.66 5.60
N ARG A 49 14.89 -14.36 5.70
CA ARG A 49 14.23 -14.96 4.53
C ARG A 49 13.81 -13.91 3.50
N GLU A 50 13.17 -12.82 3.92
CA GLU A 50 12.78 -11.75 3.00
C GLU A 50 14.01 -11.03 2.40
N ARG A 51 15.06 -10.82 3.19
CA ARG A 51 16.32 -10.20 2.73
C ARG A 51 16.97 -11.03 1.62
N ASP A 52 17.00 -12.35 1.77
CA ASP A 52 17.56 -13.25 0.75
C ASP A 52 16.70 -13.28 -0.52
N ARG A 53 15.37 -13.22 -0.40
CA ARG A 53 14.47 -13.07 -1.56
C ARG A 53 14.73 -11.77 -2.31
N VAL A 54 14.83 -10.64 -1.59
CA VAL A 54 15.15 -9.34 -2.19
C VAL A 54 16.51 -9.38 -2.89
N LYS A 55 17.52 -10.01 -2.30
CA LYS A 55 18.84 -10.18 -2.94
C LYS A 55 18.73 -10.94 -4.26
N LYS A 56 17.97 -12.05 -4.30
CA LYS A 56 17.72 -12.81 -5.53
C LYS A 56 16.99 -11.99 -6.58
N LEU A 57 15.93 -11.28 -6.20
CA LEU A 57 15.17 -10.42 -7.11
C LEU A 57 16.04 -9.32 -7.71
N ARG A 58 16.88 -8.66 -6.90
CA ARG A 58 17.81 -7.63 -7.39
C ARG A 58 18.80 -8.17 -8.41
N MET A 59 19.32 -9.39 -8.21
CA MET A 59 20.21 -10.01 -9.21
C MET A 59 19.47 -10.28 -10.54
N VAL A 60 18.21 -10.73 -10.48
CA VAL A 60 17.40 -10.95 -11.69
C VAL A 60 17.14 -9.63 -12.40
N VAL A 61 16.71 -8.59 -11.68
CA VAL A 61 16.49 -7.25 -12.23
C VAL A 61 17.75 -6.72 -12.92
N SER A 62 18.91 -6.81 -12.25
CA SER A 62 20.17 -6.34 -12.82
C SER A 62 20.56 -7.07 -14.13
N LYS A 63 20.31 -8.38 -14.21
CA LYS A 63 20.54 -9.15 -15.45
C LYS A 63 19.60 -8.70 -16.58
N LEU A 64 18.31 -8.55 -16.28
CA LEU A 64 17.32 -8.10 -17.26
C LEU A 64 17.58 -6.67 -17.74
N GLU A 65 18.00 -5.78 -16.85
CA GLU A 65 18.41 -4.42 -17.19
C GLU A 65 19.63 -4.40 -18.12
N ALA A 66 20.64 -5.24 -17.86
CA ALA A 66 21.80 -5.36 -18.72
C ALA A 66 21.44 -5.92 -20.11
N GLU A 67 20.55 -6.92 -20.17
CA GLU A 67 20.04 -7.44 -21.44
C GLU A 67 19.27 -6.37 -22.20
N LEU A 68 18.32 -5.68 -21.57
CA LEU A 68 17.54 -4.60 -22.18
C LEU A 68 18.44 -3.49 -22.71
N LYS A 69 19.48 -3.10 -21.95
CA LYS A 69 20.46 -2.11 -22.39
C LYS A 69 21.13 -2.55 -23.69
N ARG A 70 21.62 -3.80 -23.74
CA ARG A 70 22.22 -4.38 -24.96
C ARG A 70 21.24 -4.41 -26.13
N TRP A 71 19.99 -4.82 -25.91
CA TRP A 71 18.96 -4.85 -26.96
C TRP A 71 18.66 -3.46 -27.53
N ARG A 72 18.62 -2.44 -26.67
CA ARG A 72 18.39 -1.04 -27.08
C ARG A 72 19.57 -0.49 -27.87
N GLU A 73 20.80 -0.70 -27.40
CA GLU A 73 22.01 -0.29 -28.14
C GLU A 73 22.10 -0.93 -29.54
N VAL A 74 21.70 -2.19 -29.69
CA VAL A 74 21.66 -2.86 -31.00
C VAL A 74 20.55 -2.32 -31.90
N SER A 75 19.38 -1.99 -31.32
CA SER A 75 18.23 -1.48 -32.08
C SER A 75 18.45 -0.04 -32.57
N ASP A 76 19.17 0.78 -31.80
CA ASP A 76 19.52 2.16 -32.16
C ASP A 76 20.61 2.23 -33.25
N CYS A 77 21.37 1.14 -33.48
CA CYS A 77 22.33 1.02 -34.59
C CYS A 77 21.71 0.51 -35.91
N LEU A 78 20.42 0.13 -35.90
CA LEU A 78 19.70 -0.42 -37.06
C LEU A 78 18.71 0.59 -37.70
N TRP A 79 18.78 1.85 -37.27
CA TRP A 79 18.16 3.03 -37.89
C TRP A 79 19.22 4.08 -38.20
#